data_AF-A0A936U0H2-F1
#
_entry.id   AF-A0A936U0H2-F1
#
_cell.length_a   1.000
_cell.length_b   1.000
_cell.length_c   1.000
_cell.angle_alpha   90.00
_cell.angle_beta   90.00
_cell.angle_gamma   90.00
#
_symmetry.space_group_name_H-M   'P 1'
#
loop_
_entity.id
_entity.type
_entity.pdbx_description
1 polymer ?
#
loop_
_entity_poly.entity_id
_entity_poly.type
_entity_poly.pdbx_seq_one_letter_code
_entity_poly.pdbx_strand_id
1 'polypeptide(L)'
;MKKIFLILALLALVSCRSTKPTSSVVSKSVVEERSKDTLMFTQPDSASLVALIRCDSLGNAYLAEIARLKTGRSVRPSLRVKNNLAYFDCKVDSMAVYLSLYKRFEKVSDTTSAIVTVYQDRKKGRLEKFMDGAILIGIGAFIGFLVLLLLFKKKWA
;
A
#
# COMPACT_ATOMS: atom_id res chain seq x y z
N MET A 1 9.36 -47.06 -46.32
CA MET A 1 8.54 -45.86 -46.03
C MET A 1 7.61 -46.01 -44.82
N LYS A 2 6.87 -47.10 -44.65
CA LYS A 2 5.97 -47.33 -43.49
C LYS A 2 6.65 -47.25 -42.10
N LYS A 3 7.91 -47.73 -41.97
CA LYS A 3 8.67 -47.70 -40.70
C LYS A 3 9.12 -46.29 -40.29
N ILE A 4 9.38 -45.39 -41.25
CA ILE A 4 9.82 -44.01 -40.98
C ILE A 4 8.65 -43.17 -40.47
N PHE A 5 7.46 -43.37 -41.06
CA PHE A 5 6.22 -42.71 -40.60
C PHE A 5 5.87 -43.09 -39.15
N LEU A 6 6.13 -44.35 -38.78
CA LEU A 6 5.86 -44.88 -37.43
C LEU A 6 6.79 -44.26 -36.38
N ILE A 7 8.05 -44.02 -36.73
CA ILE A 7 9.03 -43.36 -35.84
C ILE A 7 8.68 -41.88 -35.67
N LEU A 8 8.27 -41.20 -36.74
CA LEU A 8 7.89 -39.79 -36.70
C LEU A 8 6.64 -39.55 -35.84
N ALA A 9 5.66 -40.46 -35.92
CA ALA A 9 4.46 -40.44 -35.06
C ALA A 9 4.79 -40.67 -33.58
N LEU A 10 5.79 -41.51 -33.28
CA LEU A 10 6.25 -41.74 -31.92
C LEU A 10 6.94 -40.50 -31.32
N LEU A 11 7.75 -39.80 -32.11
CA LEU A 11 8.42 -38.56 -31.67
C LEU A 11 7.42 -37.42 -31.36
N ALA A 12 6.30 -37.37 -32.09
CA ALA A 12 5.28 -36.34 -31.86
C ALA A 12 4.56 -36.50 -30.50
N LEU A 13 4.47 -37.73 -29.96
CA LEU A 13 3.80 -38.02 -28.70
C LEU A 13 4.65 -37.69 -27.45
N VAL A 14 5.98 -37.56 -27.60
CA VAL A 14 6.90 -37.23 -26.48
C VAL A 14 7.07 -35.72 -26.30
N SER A 15 6.59 -34.90 -27.24
CA SER A 15 6.64 -33.44 -27.16
C SER A 15 5.53 -32.88 -26.25
N CYS A 16 5.46 -33.33 -24.99
CA CYS A 16 4.63 -32.68 -23.97
C CYS A 16 5.29 -31.35 -23.55
N ARG A 17 4.65 -30.24 -23.89
CA ARG A 17 5.06 -28.88 -23.48
C ARG A 17 5.15 -28.77 -21.95
N SER A 18 6.30 -28.30 -21.45
CA SER A 18 6.51 -27.95 -20.04
C SER A 18 5.62 -26.75 -19.64
N THR A 19 4.75 -26.94 -18.65
CA THR A 19 3.93 -25.88 -18.05
C THR A 19 4.80 -24.93 -17.23
N LYS A 20 4.96 -23.69 -17.69
CA LYS A 20 5.69 -22.66 -16.92
C LYS A 20 4.88 -22.27 -15.67
N PRO A 21 5.54 -22.02 -14.52
CA PRO A 21 4.83 -21.60 -13.31
C PRO A 21 4.26 -20.18 -13.45
N THR A 22 3.07 -19.97 -12.91
CA THR A 22 2.40 -18.66 -12.84
C THR A 22 2.92 -17.87 -11.64
N SER A 23 3.47 -16.68 -11.85
CA SER A 23 3.85 -15.75 -10.78
C SER A 23 2.62 -14.97 -10.30
N SER A 24 2.20 -15.16 -9.04
CA SER A 24 1.19 -14.31 -8.41
C SER A 24 1.87 -13.19 -7.60
N VAL A 25 1.51 -11.94 -7.88
CA VAL A 25 2.00 -10.78 -7.12
C VAL A 25 1.01 -10.53 -5.98
N VAL A 26 1.46 -10.69 -4.74
CA VAL A 26 0.68 -10.36 -3.53
C VAL A 26 1.17 -9.03 -2.99
N SER A 27 0.40 -7.96 -3.21
CA SER A 27 0.66 -6.65 -2.60
C SER A 27 -0.01 -6.56 -1.23
N LYS A 28 0.77 -6.50 -0.15
CA LYS A 28 0.26 -6.27 1.21
C LYS A 28 0.50 -4.80 1.58
N SER A 29 -0.56 -4.03 1.74
CA SER A 29 -0.47 -2.70 2.36
C SER A 29 -0.53 -2.85 3.87
N VAL A 30 0.51 -2.40 4.57
CA VAL A 30 0.51 -2.31 6.04
C VAL A 30 0.33 -0.82 6.37
N VAL A 31 -0.76 -0.51 7.07
CA VAL A 31 -1.00 0.84 7.60
C VAL A 31 -0.53 0.83 9.04
N GLU A 32 0.60 1.47 9.32
CA GLU A 32 1.12 1.63 10.68
C GLU A 32 0.63 2.97 11.25
N GLU A 33 -0.13 2.94 12.34
CA GLU A 33 -0.55 4.14 13.06
C GLU A 33 0.41 4.36 14.24
N ARG A 34 1.30 5.35 14.12
CA ARG A 34 2.21 5.72 15.22
C ARG A 34 1.59 6.82 16.06
N SER A 35 1.15 6.50 17.28
CA SER A 35 0.74 7.50 18.27
C SER A 35 1.97 8.20 18.85
N LYS A 36 2.18 9.48 18.52
CA LYS A 36 3.17 10.31 19.22
C LYS A 36 2.64 10.67 20.62
N ASP A 37 3.05 9.89 21.62
CA ASP A 37 2.89 10.21 23.05
C ASP A 37 3.90 11.27 23.45
N THR A 38 3.59 12.53 23.16
CA THR A 38 4.43 13.65 23.60
C THR A 38 3.55 14.71 24.25
N LEU A 39 3.86 15.03 25.51
CA LEU A 39 3.32 16.20 26.19
C LEU A 39 3.81 17.44 25.45
N MET A 40 2.91 18.11 24.73
CA MET A 40 3.23 19.31 23.98
C MET A 40 3.17 20.52 24.90
N PHE A 41 4.33 21.13 25.18
CA PHE A 41 4.40 22.46 25.77
C PHE A 41 4.02 23.49 24.69
N THR A 42 2.72 23.80 24.58
CA THR A 42 2.25 24.88 23.72
C THR A 42 2.15 26.17 24.53
N GLN A 43 2.51 27.30 23.92
CA GLN A 43 2.16 28.61 24.50
C GLN A 43 0.64 28.67 24.73
N PRO A 44 0.19 29.26 25.85
CA PRO A 44 -1.23 29.41 26.12
C PRO A 44 -1.89 30.28 25.05
N ASP A 45 -3.16 30.02 24.75
CA ASP A 45 -3.98 30.82 23.83
C ASP A 45 -4.46 32.15 24.46
N SER A 46 -3.93 32.51 25.63
CA SER A 46 -4.24 33.79 26.27
C SER A 46 -3.60 34.96 25.53
N ALA A 47 -4.36 36.04 25.34
CA ALA A 47 -3.86 37.32 24.87
C ALA A 47 -4.23 38.45 25.85
N SER A 48 -3.38 39.47 25.94
CA SER A 48 -3.58 40.65 26.79
C SER A 48 -3.13 41.89 26.03
N LEU A 49 -3.98 42.91 26.00
CA LEU A 49 -3.72 44.19 25.36
C LEU A 49 -3.96 45.29 26.40
N VAL A 50 -2.99 46.18 26.56
CA VAL A 50 -3.08 47.38 27.38
C VAL A 50 -2.87 48.56 26.47
N ALA A 51 -3.84 49.46 26.43
CA ALA A 51 -3.83 50.63 25.57
C ALA A 51 -4.28 51.87 26.31
N LEU A 52 -3.68 53.01 25.93
CA LEU A 52 -4.06 54.33 26.40
C LEU A 52 -5.08 54.91 25.43
N ILE A 53 -6.27 55.21 25.94
CA ILE A 53 -7.33 55.93 25.22
C ILE A 53 -7.34 57.36 25.77
N ARG A 54 -7.27 58.35 24.87
CA ARG A 54 -7.34 59.77 25.21
C ARG A 54 -8.58 60.40 24.60
N CYS A 55 -9.03 61.49 25.20
CA CYS A 55 -10.07 62.34 24.65
C CYS A 55 -9.43 63.62 24.07
N ASP A 56 -9.97 64.09 22.95
CA ASP A 56 -9.64 65.41 22.43
C ASP A 56 -10.47 66.51 23.15
N SER A 57 -10.24 67.76 22.76
CA SER A 57 -10.98 68.92 23.29
C SER A 57 -12.46 68.96 22.87
N LEU A 58 -12.84 68.21 21.83
CA LEU A 58 -14.21 68.08 21.33
C LEU A 58 -14.97 66.92 22.01
N GLY A 59 -14.31 66.20 22.92
CA GLY A 59 -14.87 65.04 23.62
C GLY A 59 -14.81 63.72 22.84
N ASN A 60 -14.06 63.66 21.73
CA ASN A 60 -13.88 62.43 20.97
C ASN A 60 -12.76 61.57 21.58
N ALA A 61 -13.09 60.30 21.86
CA ALA A 61 -12.12 59.31 22.30
C ALA A 61 -11.36 58.71 21.11
N TYR A 62 -10.04 58.63 21.22
CA TYR A 62 -9.17 57.98 20.25
C TYR A 62 -8.10 57.13 20.93
N LEU A 63 -7.62 56.13 20.19
CA LEU A 63 -6.50 55.29 20.63
C LEU A 63 -5.21 56.10 20.54
N ALA A 64 -4.57 56.38 21.68
CA ALA A 64 -3.33 57.15 21.71
C ALA A 64 -2.09 56.24 21.59
N GLU A 65 -2.07 55.15 22.36
CA GLU A 65 -0.91 54.26 22.41
C GLU A 65 -1.32 52.83 22.79
N ILE A 66 -0.60 51.83 22.29
CA ILE A 66 -0.67 50.46 22.79
C ILE A 66 0.56 50.21 23.68
N ALA A 67 0.39 50.34 25.00
CA ALA A 67 1.48 50.23 25.97
C ALA A 67 1.99 48.79 26.13
N ARG A 68 1.11 47.79 25.98
CA ARG A 68 1.52 46.38 26.08
C ARG A 68 0.65 45.50 25.21
N LEU A 69 1.30 44.62 24.45
CA LEU A 69 0.64 43.56 23.70
C LEU A 69 1.31 42.23 24.01
N LYS A 70 0.56 41.31 24.61
CA LYS A 70 0.93 39.91 24.79
C LYS A 70 -0.02 39.07 23.97
N THR A 71 0.52 38.29 23.05
CA THR A 71 -0.27 37.38 22.22
C THR A 71 0.16 35.95 22.48
N GLY A 72 -0.83 35.08 22.67
CA GLY A 72 -0.65 33.64 22.71
C GLY A 72 -0.34 33.06 21.33
N ARG A 73 -0.35 31.73 21.23
CA ARG A 73 0.05 31.00 20.01
C ARG A 73 -0.84 31.31 18.80
N SER A 74 -2.15 31.23 18.98
CA SER A 74 -3.11 31.24 17.86
C SER A 74 -4.06 32.44 17.89
N VAL A 75 -3.86 33.36 18.82
CA VAL A 75 -4.84 34.40 19.17
C VAL A 75 -4.32 35.77 18.79
N ARG A 76 -5.12 36.52 18.02
CA ARG A 76 -4.79 37.86 17.55
C ARG A 76 -5.83 38.88 18.06
N PRO A 77 -5.56 39.57 19.18
CA PRO A 77 -6.43 40.62 19.67
C PRO A 77 -6.31 41.87 18.78
N SER A 78 -7.40 42.61 18.65
CA SER A 78 -7.47 43.89 17.96
C SER A 78 -8.38 44.84 18.72
N LEU A 79 -7.94 46.10 18.84
CA LEU A 79 -8.67 47.19 19.47
C LEU A 79 -8.92 48.27 18.43
N ARG A 80 -10.17 48.69 18.30
CA ARG A 80 -10.57 49.81 17.44
C ARG A 80 -11.41 50.78 18.25
N VAL A 81 -11.09 52.07 18.18
CA VAL A 81 -11.91 53.12 18.79
C VAL A 81 -12.59 53.89 17.67
N LYS A 82 -13.93 53.93 17.68
CA LYS A 82 -14.73 54.65 16.68
C LYS A 82 -15.99 55.20 17.34
N ASN A 83 -16.34 56.45 17.05
CA ASN A 83 -17.55 57.10 17.58
C ASN A 83 -17.65 57.00 19.12
N ASN A 84 -16.53 57.24 19.82
CA ASN A 84 -16.44 57.13 21.29
C ASN A 84 -16.72 55.73 21.88
N LEU A 85 -16.71 54.70 21.04
CA LEU A 85 -16.86 53.31 21.43
C LEU A 85 -15.56 52.56 21.18
N ALA A 86 -15.13 51.77 22.17
CA ALA A 86 -14.00 50.88 22.05
C ALA A 86 -14.48 49.46 21.71
N TYR A 87 -14.09 48.98 20.54
CA TYR A 87 -14.37 47.65 20.03
C TYR A 87 -13.16 46.75 20.27
N PHE A 88 -13.39 45.69 21.03
CA PHE A 88 -12.40 44.66 21.31
C PHE A 88 -12.77 43.39 20.56
N ASP A 89 -11.96 43.03 19.59
CA ASP A 89 -12.14 41.83 18.77
C ASP A 89 -10.94 40.91 18.93
N CYS A 90 -11.16 39.61 18.88
CA CYS A 90 -10.09 38.63 19.03
C CYS A 90 -10.30 37.48 18.05
N LYS A 91 -9.46 37.40 17.02
CA LYS A 91 -9.56 36.35 15.99
C LYS A 91 -8.66 35.17 16.34
N VAL A 92 -9.19 33.98 16.16
CA VAL A 92 -8.49 32.71 16.36
C VAL A 92 -8.67 31.83 15.13
N ASP A 93 -7.58 31.24 14.64
CA ASP A 93 -7.63 30.25 13.56
C ASP A 93 -7.80 28.84 14.15
N SER A 94 -9.05 28.44 14.34
CA SER A 94 -9.41 27.14 14.90
C SER A 94 -8.94 25.98 14.02
N MET A 95 -8.84 26.17 12.71
CA MET A 95 -8.42 25.11 11.77
C MET A 95 -6.92 24.86 11.88
N ALA A 96 -6.11 25.93 11.97
CA ALA A 96 -4.67 25.80 12.19
C ALA A 96 -4.36 25.11 13.53
N VAL A 97 -5.12 25.45 14.58
CA VAL A 97 -5.02 24.77 15.88
C VAL A 97 -5.34 23.28 15.73
N TYR A 98 -6.46 22.94 15.10
CA TYR A 98 -6.87 21.56 14.85
C TYR A 98 -5.82 20.76 14.07
N LEU A 99 -5.33 21.29 12.94
CA LEU A 99 -4.34 20.62 12.11
C LEU A 99 -3.02 20.37 12.86
N SER A 100 -2.63 21.28 13.76
CA SER A 100 -1.43 21.07 14.58
C SER A 100 -1.57 19.90 15.56
N LEU A 101 -2.78 19.63 16.05
CA LEU A 101 -3.10 18.48 16.89
C LEU A 101 -3.31 17.21 16.06
N TYR A 102 -3.97 17.31 14.91
CA TYR A 102 -4.30 16.19 14.03
C TYR A 102 -3.07 15.57 13.36
N LYS A 103 -2.04 16.37 13.02
CA LYS A 103 -0.74 15.86 12.52
C LYS A 103 -0.02 14.90 13.49
N ARG A 104 -0.54 14.67 14.70
CA ARG A 104 -0.15 13.57 15.59
C ARG A 104 -0.29 12.19 14.92
N PHE A 105 -1.23 12.04 13.98
CA PHE A 105 -1.48 10.81 13.24
C PHE A 105 -0.77 10.87 11.89
N GLU A 106 0.50 10.46 11.86
CA GLU A 106 1.23 10.31 10.60
C GLU A 106 0.89 8.92 10.04
N LYS A 107 -0.01 8.86 9.05
CA LYS A 107 -0.22 7.64 8.26
C LYS A 107 0.99 7.46 7.37
N VAL A 108 1.97 6.72 7.86
CA VAL A 108 3.08 6.25 7.02
C VAL A 108 2.54 5.06 6.21
N SER A 109 2.24 5.29 4.95
CA SER A 109 1.98 4.19 4.00
C SER A 109 3.32 3.73 3.45
N ASP A 110 4.01 2.86 4.18
CA ASP A 110 5.18 2.17 3.64
C ASP A 110 4.72 1.17 2.58
N THR A 111 4.78 1.59 1.33
CA THR A 111 4.51 0.73 0.19
C THR A 111 5.75 -0.10 -0.11
N THR A 112 6.13 -0.97 0.83
CA THR A 112 7.24 -1.92 0.60
C THR A 112 6.71 -3.08 -0.24
N SER A 113 6.78 -2.93 -1.56
CA SER A 113 6.48 -4.01 -2.49
C SER A 113 7.63 -5.01 -2.54
N ALA A 114 7.71 -5.89 -1.54
CA ALA A 114 8.55 -7.07 -1.64
C ALA A 114 7.91 -8.04 -2.64
N ILE A 115 8.48 -8.14 -3.85
CA ILE A 115 8.09 -9.14 -4.85
C ILE A 115 8.58 -10.50 -4.35
N VAL A 116 7.79 -11.16 -3.51
CA VAL A 116 8.07 -12.54 -3.09
C VAL A 116 7.59 -13.45 -4.22
N THR A 117 8.53 -13.94 -5.04
CA THR A 117 8.23 -14.98 -6.03
C THR A 117 8.00 -16.30 -5.31
N VAL A 118 6.77 -16.57 -4.89
CA VAL A 118 6.38 -17.88 -4.35
C VAL A 118 6.17 -18.82 -5.54
N TYR A 119 7.07 -19.80 -5.69
CA TYR A 119 6.88 -20.90 -6.61
C TYR A 119 5.74 -21.79 -6.08
N GLN A 120 4.52 -21.56 -6.57
CA GLN A 120 3.43 -22.50 -6.33
C GLN A 120 3.52 -23.63 -7.37
N ASP A 121 3.86 -24.82 -6.90
CA ASP A 121 3.73 -26.03 -7.71
C ASP A 121 2.26 -26.20 -8.10
N ARG A 122 1.98 -26.09 -9.40
CA ARG A 122 0.65 -26.36 -9.94
C ARG A 122 0.30 -27.81 -9.63
N LYS A 123 -0.71 -28.03 -8.79
CA LYS A 123 -1.24 -29.38 -8.53
C LYS A 123 -1.67 -29.98 -9.89
N LYS A 124 -0.94 -31.01 -10.35
CA LYS A 124 -1.27 -31.74 -11.59
C LYS A 124 -2.74 -32.15 -11.57
N GLY A 125 -3.45 -31.83 -12.64
CA GLY A 125 -4.87 -32.17 -12.78
C GLY A 125 -5.09 -33.69 -12.76
N ARG A 126 -6.30 -34.13 -12.42
CA ARG A 126 -6.65 -35.57 -12.42
C ARG A 126 -6.36 -36.19 -13.79
N LEU A 127 -6.71 -35.50 -14.87
CA LEU A 127 -6.46 -35.94 -16.26
C LEU A 127 -4.97 -36.07 -16.59
N GLU A 128 -4.14 -35.12 -16.13
CA GLU A 128 -2.68 -35.13 -16.37
C GLU A 128 -2.03 -36.34 -15.66
N LYS A 129 -2.48 -36.68 -14.45
CA LYS A 129 -2.01 -37.88 -13.74
C LYS A 129 -2.41 -39.17 -14.44
N PHE A 130 -3.61 -39.22 -15.03
CA PHE A 130 -4.06 -40.37 -15.81
C PHE A 130 -3.25 -40.54 -17.10
N MET A 131 -2.93 -39.44 -17.80
CA MET A 131 -2.08 -39.47 -19.00
C MET A 131 -0.66 -39.98 -18.69
N ASP A 132 -0.03 -39.48 -17.62
CA ASP A 132 1.31 -39.94 -17.20
C ASP A 132 1.32 -41.47 -16.93
N GLY A 133 0.28 -41.98 -16.27
CA GLY A 133 0.13 -43.42 -16.01
C GLY A 133 -0.11 -44.26 -17.27
N ALA A 134 -0.94 -43.77 -18.20
CA ALA A 134 -1.25 -44.46 -19.45
C ALA A 134 -0.01 -44.59 -20.36
N ILE A 135 0.87 -43.58 -20.38
CA ILE A 135 2.11 -43.60 -21.16
C ILE A 135 3.07 -44.68 -20.64
N LEU A 136 3.23 -44.82 -19.31
CA LEU A 136 4.07 -45.86 -18.71
C LEU A 136 3.58 -47.28 -19.04
N ILE A 137 2.27 -47.50 -18.98
CA ILE A 137 1.66 -48.80 -19.33
C ILE A 137 1.86 -49.10 -20.82
N GLY A 138 1.69 -48.09 -21.69
CA GLY A 138 1.91 -48.22 -23.14
C GLY A 138 3.34 -48.61 -23.49
N ILE A 139 4.35 -48.00 -22.85
CA ILE A 139 5.76 -48.32 -23.06
C ILE A 139 6.06 -49.75 -22.59
N GLY A 140 5.55 -50.15 -21.42
CA GLY A 140 5.72 -51.51 -20.90
C GLY A 140 5.15 -52.58 -21.83
N ALA A 141 3.94 -52.36 -22.36
CA ALA A 141 3.31 -53.26 -23.32
C ALA A 141 4.11 -53.37 -24.64
N PHE A 142 4.68 -52.25 -25.11
CA PHE A 142 5.47 -52.23 -26.34
C PHE A 142 6.79 -52.99 -26.19
N ILE A 143 7.48 -52.83 -25.07
CA ILE A 143 8.71 -53.59 -24.77
C ILE A 143 8.40 -55.08 -24.61
N GLY A 144 7.32 -55.43 -23.89
CA GLY A 144 6.87 -56.81 -23.74
C GLY A 144 6.56 -57.47 -25.08
N PHE A 145 5.90 -56.75 -26.00
CA PHE A 145 5.60 -57.22 -27.34
C PHE A 145 6.87 -57.42 -28.20
N LEU A 146 7.86 -56.53 -28.08
CA LEU A 146 9.15 -56.67 -28.74
C LEU A 146 9.93 -57.90 -28.26
N VAL A 147 9.95 -58.14 -26.94
CA VAL A 147 10.58 -59.34 -26.36
C VAL A 147 9.85 -60.61 -26.82
N LEU A 148 8.51 -60.59 -26.85
CA LEU A 148 7.72 -61.70 -27.36
C LEU A 148 8.05 -62.02 -28.83
N LEU A 149 8.15 -61.00 -29.69
CA LEU A 149 8.53 -61.16 -31.10
C LEU A 149 9.94 -61.71 -31.27
N LEU A 150 10.90 -61.31 -30.43
CA LEU A 150 12.26 -61.84 -30.44
C LEU A 150 12.29 -63.32 -30.00
N LEU A 151 11.48 -63.70 -29.01
CA LEU A 151 11.33 -65.09 -28.58
C LEU A 151 10.67 -65.96 -29.65
N PHE A 152 9.66 -65.44 -30.37
CA PHE A 152 9.04 -66.15 -31.49
C PHE A 152 9.99 -66.35 -32.67
N LYS A 153 10.83 -65.34 -32.99
CA LYS A 153 11.87 -65.49 -34.02
C LYS A 153 12.93 -66.54 -33.65
N LYS A 154 13.29 -66.66 -32.38
CA LYS A 154 14.26 -67.66 -31.90
C LYS A 154 13.71 -69.09 -31.96
N LYS A 155 12.39 -69.28 -31.94
CA LYS A 155 11.75 -70.61 -31.99
C LYS A 155 11.58 -71.16 -33.42
N TRP A 156 11.80 -70.34 -34.45
CA TRP A 156 11.60 -70.67 -35.87
C TRP A 156 12.88 -70.47 -36.72
N ALA A 157 14.05 -70.50 -36.09
CA ALA A 157 15.38 -70.54 -36.69
C ALA A 157 16.15 -71.73 -36.10
#